data_AF-A0A8J7ITG9-F1
#
_entry.id   AF-A0A8J7ITG9-F1
#
_cell.length_a   1.000
_cell.length_b   1.000
_cell.length_c   1.000
_cell.angle_alpha   90.00
_cell.angle_beta   90.00
_cell.angle_gamma   90.00
#
_symmetry.space_group_name_H-M   'P 1'
#
loop_
_entity.id
_entity.type
_entity.pdbx_description
1 polymer ?
#
loop_
_entity_poly.entity_id
_entity_poly.type
_entity_poly.pdbx_seq_one_letter_code
_entity_poly.pdbx_strand_id
1 'polypeptide(L)'
;ALPGQPLINIVDASSDETKLLIIASSDTDPGMVYLLDRTAGQLEPLLPVRSYMNDRQLATMTPVSFPAADGTSIPGYLTLPAGSDGKNIPAVVLPHGGPSSRDEWGFDWMVQFFAARGHAVLQPNFRGSSGYGQAWFGRNGFQAWETAIGDVNDAGRWLVSQGIADPDQLAIVGWSYGGYAELWVG
;
A
#
# COMPACT_ATOMS: atom_id res chain seq x y z
N ALA A 1 -5.32 23.11 -10.66
CA ALA A 1 -4.50 22.08 -10.00
C ALA A 1 -5.22 21.64 -8.75
N LEU A 2 -5.36 20.34 -8.51
CA LEU A 2 -5.96 19.82 -7.28
C LEU A 2 -4.98 20.01 -6.10
N PRO A 3 -5.45 20.43 -4.92
CA PRO A 3 -4.59 20.62 -3.76
C PRO A 3 -4.00 19.30 -3.27
N GLY A 4 -2.75 19.32 -2.78
CA GLY A 4 -2.14 18.17 -2.10
C GLY A 4 -1.45 17.11 -2.96
N GLN A 5 -1.30 17.33 -4.28
CA GLN A 5 -0.72 16.36 -5.23
C GLN A 5 -1.34 14.95 -5.13
N PRO A 6 -2.68 14.83 -5.26
CA PRO A 6 -3.34 13.54 -5.15
C PRO A 6 -2.95 12.62 -6.31
N LEU A 7 -3.06 11.32 -6.08
CA LEU A 7 -3.11 10.33 -7.14
C LEU A 7 -4.34 10.60 -7.98
N ILE A 8 -4.16 10.66 -9.29
CA ILE A 8 -5.22 10.87 -10.26
C ILE A 8 -5.44 9.56 -10.99
N ASN A 9 -6.63 9.00 -10.85
CA ASN A 9 -7.06 7.85 -11.63
C ASN A 9 -8.21 8.25 -12.57
N ILE A 10 -8.07 7.96 -13.85
CA ILE A 10 -9.17 8.13 -14.82
C ILE A 10 -10.00 6.86 -14.76
N VAL A 11 -11.22 7.00 -14.27
CA VAL A 11 -12.15 5.88 -14.08
C VAL A 11 -12.85 5.54 -15.39
N ASP A 12 -13.28 6.57 -16.12
CA ASP A 12 -14.03 6.41 -17.36
C ASP A 12 -13.96 7.69 -18.23
N ALA A 13 -14.36 7.56 -19.50
CA ALA A 13 -14.41 8.65 -20.46
C ALA A 13 -15.69 8.58 -21.31
N SER A 14 -16.22 9.73 -21.71
CA SER A 14 -17.22 9.78 -22.79
C SER A 14 -16.64 9.21 -24.09
N SER A 15 -17.48 8.75 -25.01
CA SER A 15 -17.05 8.15 -26.28
C SER A 15 -16.22 9.07 -27.17
N ASP A 16 -16.39 10.38 -27.02
CA ASP A 16 -15.63 11.43 -27.71
C ASP A 16 -14.45 11.96 -26.86
N GLU A 17 -14.22 11.36 -25.69
CA GLU A 17 -13.23 11.71 -24.68
C GLU A 17 -13.27 13.17 -24.20
N THR A 18 -14.35 13.91 -24.45
CA THR A 18 -14.49 15.31 -24.01
C THR A 18 -14.77 15.43 -22.52
N LYS A 19 -15.35 14.39 -21.91
CA LYS A 19 -15.64 14.31 -20.49
C LYS A 19 -14.93 13.11 -19.87
N LEU A 20 -14.22 13.33 -18.77
CA LEU A 20 -13.53 12.28 -18.02
C LEU A 20 -14.07 12.20 -16.59
N LEU A 21 -14.32 10.97 -16.12
CA LEU A 21 -14.56 10.70 -14.72
C LEU A 21 -13.21 10.43 -14.05
N ILE A 22 -12.87 11.22 -13.04
CA ILE A 22 -11.58 11.17 -12.36
C ILE A 22 -11.80 10.91 -10.88
N ILE A 23 -11.00 10.03 -10.27
CA ILE A 23 -10.85 9.96 -8.82
C ILE A 23 -9.52 10.59 -8.45
N ALA A 24 -9.56 11.54 -7.52
CA ALA A 24 -8.37 12.06 -6.88
C ALA A 24 -8.34 11.60 -5.42
N SER A 25 -7.26 10.96 -4.98
CA SER A 25 -7.08 10.45 -3.61
C SER A 25 -5.63 10.58 -3.14
N SER A 26 -5.38 10.38 -1.85
CA SER A 26 -4.04 10.27 -1.27
C SER A 26 -4.00 9.12 -0.26
N ASP A 27 -2.87 8.90 0.40
CA ASP A 27 -2.79 8.00 1.57
C ASP A 27 -3.74 8.39 2.71
N THR A 28 -4.02 9.69 2.83
CA THR A 28 -4.78 10.32 3.91
C THR A 28 -6.10 10.95 3.46
N ASP A 29 -6.47 10.75 2.20
CA ASP A 29 -7.75 11.14 1.62
C ASP A 29 -8.32 9.96 0.82
N PRO A 30 -9.45 9.35 1.27
CA PRO A 30 -10.11 8.24 0.58
C PRO A 30 -10.56 8.58 -0.85
N GLY A 31 -10.64 9.86 -1.17
CA GLY A 31 -10.78 10.39 -2.50
C GLY A 31 -12.13 11.03 -2.79
N MET A 32 -12.13 11.84 -3.85
CA MET A 32 -13.29 12.52 -4.42
C MET A 32 -13.38 12.19 -5.90
N VAL A 33 -14.60 11.92 -6.36
CA VAL A 33 -14.93 11.76 -7.77
C VAL A 33 -15.15 13.15 -8.37
N TYR A 34 -14.51 13.43 -9.50
CA TYR A 34 -14.64 14.64 -10.28
C TYR A 34 -15.09 14.33 -11.71
N LEU A 35 -15.83 15.25 -12.30
CA LEU A 35 -16.06 15.31 -13.74
C LEU A 35 -15.16 16.39 -14.34
N LEU A 36 -14.25 15.99 -15.23
CA LEU A 36 -13.47 16.92 -16.04
C LEU A 36 -14.17 17.10 -17.39
N ASP A 37 -14.66 18.30 -17.66
CA ASP A 37 -15.04 18.74 -19.00
C ASP A 37 -13.82 19.39 -19.67
N ARG A 38 -13.23 18.68 -20.64
CA ARG A 38 -12.01 19.13 -21.35
C ARG A 38 -12.30 20.27 -22.32
N THR A 39 -13.53 20.38 -22.82
CA THR A 39 -13.93 21.44 -23.75
C THR A 39 -14.09 22.76 -23.01
N ALA A 40 -14.73 22.73 -21.84
CA ALA A 40 -14.88 23.89 -20.97
C ALA A 40 -13.63 24.17 -20.11
N GLY A 41 -12.72 23.18 -19.98
CA GLY A 41 -11.58 23.26 -19.08
C GLY A 41 -11.99 23.30 -17.60
N GLN A 42 -13.12 22.68 -17.25
CA GLN A 42 -13.73 22.73 -15.93
C GLN A 42 -13.64 21.38 -15.22
N LEU A 43 -13.35 21.41 -13.93
CA LEU A 43 -13.31 20.24 -13.06
C LEU A 43 -14.36 20.43 -11.96
N GLU A 44 -15.41 19.61 -12.00
CA GLU A 44 -16.53 19.67 -11.07
C GLU A 44 -16.43 18.53 -10.04
N PRO A 45 -16.46 18.80 -8.72
CA PRO A 45 -16.57 17.75 -7.72
C PRO A 45 -17.97 17.14 -7.75
N LEU A 46 -18.07 15.81 -7.87
CA LEU A 46 -19.36 15.12 -7.93
C LEU A 46 -19.73 14.50 -6.58
N LEU A 47 -18.88 13.61 -6.05
CA LEU A 47 -19.14 12.92 -4.80
C LEU A 47 -17.87 12.38 -4.12
N PRO A 48 -17.82 12.37 -2.77
CA PRO A 48 -16.75 11.71 -2.04
C PRO A 48 -16.84 10.18 -2.18
N VAL A 49 -15.70 9.50 -2.31
CA VAL A 49 -15.63 8.03 -2.44
C VAL A 49 -16.01 7.35 -1.12
N ARG A 50 -15.62 7.93 0.03
CA ARG A 50 -15.96 7.43 1.38
C ARG A 50 -16.26 8.57 2.37
N SER A 51 -17.43 9.19 2.23
CA SER A 51 -17.83 10.34 3.07
C SER A 51 -17.76 10.11 4.58
N TYR A 52 -17.99 8.88 5.05
CA TYR A 52 -17.93 8.53 6.48
C TYR A 52 -16.52 8.57 7.09
N MET A 53 -15.48 8.76 6.27
CA MET A 53 -14.08 8.87 6.69
C MET A 53 -13.60 10.32 6.79
N ASN A 54 -14.39 11.31 6.32
CA ASN A 54 -13.95 12.71 6.22
C ASN A 54 -13.57 13.33 7.58
N ASP A 55 -14.19 12.87 8.67
CA ASP A 55 -13.92 13.34 10.03
C ASP A 55 -12.90 12.47 10.79
N ARG A 56 -12.24 11.52 10.09
CA ARG A 56 -11.26 10.62 10.67
C ARG A 56 -9.86 11.09 10.31
N GLN A 57 -8.98 11.15 11.30
CA GLN A 57 -7.57 11.32 11.04
C GLN A 57 -7.01 10.01 10.47
N LEU A 58 -6.54 10.07 9.23
CA LEU A 58 -5.91 8.94 8.55
C LEU A 58 -4.39 8.96 8.75
N ALA A 59 -3.79 7.77 8.68
CA ALA A 59 -2.37 7.57 8.84
C ALA A 59 -1.62 7.85 7.53
N THR A 60 -0.49 8.53 7.61
CA THR A 60 0.39 8.81 6.47
C THR A 60 1.20 7.57 6.11
N MET A 61 1.31 7.32 4.82
CA MET A 61 2.11 6.23 4.26
C MET A 61 3.41 6.77 3.69
N THR A 62 4.52 6.16 4.11
CA THR A 62 5.88 6.56 3.76
C THR A 62 6.55 5.47 2.93
N PRO A 63 7.12 5.77 1.74
CA PRO A 63 7.93 4.79 1.02
C PRO A 63 9.20 4.47 1.80
N VAL A 64 9.51 3.18 1.89
CA VAL A 64 10.70 2.67 2.59
C VAL A 64 11.41 1.63 1.72
N SER A 65 12.64 1.30 2.10
CA SER A 65 13.35 0.14 1.56
C SER A 65 14.14 -0.53 2.66
N PHE A 66 14.14 -1.86 2.65
CA PHE A 66 14.81 -2.67 3.66
C PHE A 66 15.61 -3.81 3.02
N PRO A 67 16.72 -4.24 3.63
CA PRO A 67 17.49 -5.35 3.10
C PRO A 67 16.80 -6.69 3.38
N ALA A 68 16.65 -7.54 2.36
CA ALA A 68 16.43 -8.96 2.52
C ALA A 68 17.71 -9.65 3.06
N ALA A 69 17.59 -10.91 3.47
CA ALA A 69 18.69 -11.70 4.03
C ALA A 69 19.91 -11.83 3.10
N ASP A 70 19.70 -11.76 1.79
CA ASP A 70 20.78 -11.77 0.78
C ASP A 70 21.31 -10.37 0.40
N GLY A 71 20.85 -9.33 1.10
CA GLY A 71 21.23 -7.93 0.87
C GLY A 71 20.44 -7.22 -0.22
N THR A 72 19.49 -7.90 -0.90
CA THR A 72 18.62 -7.24 -1.87
C THR A 72 17.77 -6.17 -1.18
N SER A 73 17.75 -4.95 -1.72
CA SER A 73 16.90 -3.88 -1.20
C SER A 73 15.45 -4.09 -1.66
N ILE A 74 14.56 -4.40 -0.73
CA ILE A 74 13.14 -4.62 -0.95
C ILE A 74 12.39 -3.30 -0.76
N PRO A 75 11.69 -2.80 -1.80
CA PRO A 75 10.84 -1.63 -1.67
C PRO A 75 9.56 -1.96 -0.92
N GLY A 76 9.00 -0.98 -0.21
CA GLY A 76 7.70 -1.13 0.42
C GLY A 76 7.16 0.19 0.93
N TYR A 77 6.04 0.11 1.65
CA TYR A 77 5.41 1.26 2.27
C TYR A 77 5.14 1.02 3.75
N LEU A 78 5.57 1.95 4.58
CA LEU A 78 5.35 1.95 6.02
C LEU A 78 4.27 2.97 6.37
N THR A 79 3.24 2.52 7.08
CA THR A 79 2.21 3.37 7.66
C THR A 79 2.24 3.24 9.16
N LEU A 80 2.34 4.38 9.86
CA LEU A 80 2.33 4.44 11.32
C LEU A 80 1.00 5.02 11.82
N PRO A 81 0.46 4.57 12.97
CA PRO A 81 -0.75 5.15 13.53
C PRO A 81 -0.65 6.66 13.68
N ALA A 82 -1.73 7.37 13.33
CA ALA A 82 -1.76 8.82 13.45
C ALA A 82 -1.49 9.26 14.90
N GLY A 83 -0.52 10.16 15.08
CA GLY A 83 -0.11 10.66 16.40
C GLY A 83 0.80 9.72 17.21
N SER A 84 1.20 8.56 16.65
CA SER A 84 2.19 7.67 17.27
C SER A 84 3.62 8.17 17.03
N ASP A 85 4.52 7.90 17.97
CA ASP A 85 5.97 8.07 17.78
C ASP A 85 6.60 6.90 16.99
N GLY A 86 5.80 5.88 16.69
CA GLY A 86 6.15 4.73 15.87
C GLY A 86 7.08 3.73 16.55
N LYS A 87 7.20 3.74 17.89
CA LYS A 87 8.18 2.89 18.60
C LYS A 87 7.53 1.79 19.43
N ASN A 88 8.06 0.59 19.30
CA ASN A 88 7.67 -0.60 20.05
C ASN A 88 6.15 -0.78 20.16
N ILE A 89 5.48 -0.66 19.01
CA ILE A 89 4.03 -0.81 18.87
C ILE A 89 3.69 -2.16 18.20
N PRO A 90 2.45 -2.66 18.33
CA PRO A 90 1.98 -3.78 17.53
C PRO A 90 2.20 -3.51 16.04
N ALA A 91 2.52 -4.54 15.27
CA ALA A 91 2.82 -4.36 13.86
C ALA A 91 2.27 -5.48 12.98
N VAL A 92 1.93 -5.12 11.75
CA VAL A 92 1.43 -6.03 10.73
C VAL A 92 2.30 -5.88 9.48
N VAL A 93 2.84 -7.00 8.99
CA VAL A 93 3.32 -7.09 7.61
C VAL A 93 2.15 -7.52 6.73
N LEU A 94 1.87 -6.72 5.70
CA LEU A 94 0.68 -6.83 4.86
C LEU A 94 1.10 -7.05 3.39
N PRO A 95 1.51 -8.26 2.99
CA PRO A 95 1.88 -8.54 1.61
C PRO A 95 0.67 -8.48 0.67
N HIS A 96 0.83 -7.86 -0.50
CA HIS A 96 -0.19 -7.86 -1.54
C HIS A 96 -0.45 -9.26 -2.13
N GLY A 97 -1.63 -9.43 -2.74
CA GLY A 97 -2.03 -10.66 -3.40
C GLY A 97 -1.46 -10.84 -4.81
N GLY A 98 -1.00 -12.06 -5.10
CA GLY A 98 -0.57 -12.52 -6.41
C GLY A 98 0.81 -11.98 -6.84
N PRO A 99 1.60 -12.76 -7.61
CA PRO A 99 2.91 -12.30 -8.08
C PRO A 99 2.79 -11.14 -9.09
N SER A 100 1.68 -11.02 -9.82
CA SER A 100 1.52 -9.98 -10.86
C SER A 100 1.02 -8.62 -10.36
N SER A 101 1.00 -8.40 -9.05
CA SER A 101 0.58 -7.13 -8.43
C SER A 101 1.75 -6.45 -7.74
N ARG A 102 1.54 -5.20 -7.33
CA ARG A 102 2.36 -4.49 -6.35
C ARG A 102 1.46 -3.56 -5.54
N ASP A 103 1.90 -3.20 -4.35
CA ASP A 103 1.38 -2.06 -3.64
C ASP A 103 1.98 -0.77 -4.22
N GLU A 104 1.17 0.30 -4.21
CA GLU A 104 1.55 1.64 -4.62
C GLU A 104 1.19 2.61 -3.50
N TRP A 105 1.80 3.80 -3.51
CA TRP A 105 1.35 4.87 -2.62
C TRP A 105 -0.13 5.19 -2.92
N GLY A 106 -0.93 5.51 -1.90
CA GLY A 106 -2.36 5.75 -2.01
C GLY A 106 -3.19 5.24 -0.83
N PHE A 107 -4.49 5.48 -0.86
CA PHE A 107 -5.39 5.00 0.17
C PHE A 107 -5.59 3.47 0.09
N ASP A 108 -5.28 2.77 1.18
CA ASP A 108 -5.66 1.36 1.40
C ASP A 108 -6.49 1.25 2.69
N TRP A 109 -7.70 0.70 2.57
CA TRP A 109 -8.64 0.65 3.69
C TRP A 109 -8.20 -0.31 4.80
N MET A 110 -7.47 -1.37 4.47
CA MET A 110 -6.99 -2.37 5.42
C MET A 110 -5.79 -1.81 6.19
N VAL A 111 -4.88 -1.11 5.49
CA VAL A 111 -3.80 -0.34 6.13
C VAL A 111 -4.37 0.68 7.12
N GLN A 112 -5.34 1.49 6.69
CA GLN A 112 -5.98 2.48 7.56
C GLN A 112 -6.74 1.82 8.73
N PHE A 113 -7.34 0.65 8.53
CA PHE A 113 -8.02 -0.09 9.59
C PHE A 113 -7.07 -0.55 10.70
N PHE A 114 -5.90 -1.09 10.35
CA PHE A 114 -4.88 -1.52 11.31
C PHE A 114 -4.19 -0.32 11.97
N ALA A 115 -3.84 0.71 11.19
CA ALA A 115 -3.23 1.93 11.72
C ALA A 115 -4.16 2.65 12.72
N ALA A 116 -5.47 2.71 12.43
CA ALA A 116 -6.47 3.26 13.36
C ALA A 116 -6.62 2.44 14.66
N ARG A 117 -6.13 1.19 14.68
CA ARG A 117 -6.07 0.32 15.86
C ARG A 117 -4.71 0.33 16.54
N GLY A 118 -3.83 1.27 16.19
CA GLY A 118 -2.52 1.42 16.82
C GLY A 118 -1.44 0.48 16.28
N HIS A 119 -1.65 -0.17 15.14
CA HIS A 119 -0.63 -1.04 14.53
C HIS A 119 0.23 -0.27 13.52
N ALA A 120 1.54 -0.47 13.54
CA ALA A 120 2.36 -0.19 12.37
C ALA A 120 1.99 -1.17 11.24
N VAL A 121 1.98 -0.71 10.00
CA VAL A 121 1.69 -1.56 8.84
C VAL A 121 2.81 -1.41 7.82
N LEU A 122 3.42 -2.53 7.42
CA LEU A 122 4.43 -2.57 6.36
C LEU A 122 3.92 -3.39 5.19
N GLN A 123 3.84 -2.77 4.02
CA GLN A 123 3.49 -3.39 2.75
C GLN A 123 4.75 -3.64 1.92
N PRO A 124 5.32 -4.87 1.93
CA PRO A 124 6.50 -5.18 1.14
C PRO A 124 6.12 -5.49 -0.32
N ASN A 125 6.77 -4.82 -1.26
CA ASN A 125 6.79 -5.21 -2.67
C ASN A 125 7.89 -6.26 -2.88
N PHE A 126 7.63 -7.47 -2.37
CA PHE A 126 8.55 -8.60 -2.36
C PHE A 126 9.00 -9.01 -3.78
N ARG A 127 10.07 -9.81 -3.86
CA ARG A 127 10.55 -10.30 -5.15
C ARG A 127 9.52 -11.20 -5.81
N GLY A 128 9.16 -10.83 -7.03
CA GLY A 128 8.03 -11.40 -7.76
C GLY A 128 6.99 -10.35 -8.13
N SER A 129 6.85 -9.26 -7.36
CA SER A 129 5.90 -8.16 -7.63
C SER A 129 6.10 -7.52 -9.00
N SER A 130 5.03 -6.96 -9.57
CA SER A 130 5.08 -6.29 -10.87
C SER A 130 5.71 -4.90 -10.79
N GLY A 131 6.08 -4.32 -11.93
CA GLY A 131 6.58 -2.93 -12.00
C GLY A 131 8.06 -2.70 -11.68
N TYR A 132 8.83 -3.75 -11.36
CA TYR A 132 10.27 -3.68 -11.04
C TYR A 132 11.18 -4.36 -12.09
N GLY A 133 10.63 -4.64 -13.28
CA GLY A 133 11.35 -5.23 -14.40
C GLY A 133 11.38 -6.77 -14.38
N GLN A 134 11.80 -7.36 -15.51
CA GLN A 134 11.72 -8.81 -15.72
C GLN A 134 12.61 -9.61 -14.77
N ALA A 135 13.73 -9.06 -14.29
CA ALA A 135 14.59 -9.76 -13.34
C ALA A 135 13.91 -9.92 -11.96
N TRP A 136 13.14 -8.92 -11.53
CA TRP A 136 12.38 -8.95 -10.28
C TRP A 136 11.20 -9.94 -10.38
N PHE A 137 10.44 -9.84 -11.48
CA PHE A 137 9.25 -10.63 -11.76
C PHE A 137 9.56 -12.07 -12.17
N GLY A 138 10.45 -12.27 -13.16
CA GLY A 138 10.65 -13.53 -13.88
C GLY A 138 11.62 -14.51 -13.24
N ARG A 139 12.52 -14.07 -12.35
CA ARG A 139 13.30 -15.02 -11.53
C ARG A 139 12.51 -15.58 -10.34
N ASN A 140 11.36 -14.95 -9.99
CA ASN A 140 10.63 -15.28 -8.77
C ASN A 140 9.13 -15.61 -8.95
N GLY A 141 8.53 -15.29 -10.09
CA GLY A 141 7.14 -15.62 -10.41
C GLY A 141 6.94 -17.11 -10.72
N PHE A 142 5.88 -17.69 -10.16
CA PHE A 142 5.44 -19.09 -10.27
C PHE A 142 6.37 -20.19 -9.68
N GLN A 143 7.67 -19.92 -9.44
CA GLN A 143 8.61 -20.92 -8.90
C GLN A 143 9.47 -20.47 -7.70
N ALA A 144 9.49 -19.19 -7.31
CA ALA A 144 10.30 -18.73 -6.16
C ALA A 144 9.45 -18.14 -5.01
N TRP A 145 8.40 -18.87 -4.65
CA TRP A 145 7.58 -18.56 -3.48
C TRP A 145 8.41 -18.48 -2.19
N GLU A 146 9.46 -19.31 -2.06
CA GLU A 146 10.41 -19.26 -0.93
C GLU A 146 11.11 -17.91 -0.81
N THR A 147 11.53 -17.32 -1.94
CA THR A 147 12.17 -15.99 -1.96
C THR A 147 11.19 -14.92 -1.51
N ALA A 148 9.96 -14.96 -2.03
CA ALA A 148 8.91 -14.00 -1.68
C ALA A 148 8.56 -14.06 -0.18
N ILE A 149 8.39 -15.28 0.36
CA ILE A 149 8.15 -15.48 1.79
C ILE A 149 9.34 -15.01 2.62
N GLY A 150 10.56 -15.28 2.17
CA GLY A 150 11.78 -14.77 2.77
C GLY A 150 11.76 -13.24 2.89
N ASP A 151 11.44 -12.53 1.80
CA ASP A 151 11.34 -11.07 1.79
C ASP A 151 10.26 -10.54 2.74
N VAL A 152 9.12 -11.24 2.86
CA VAL A 152 8.04 -10.89 3.80
C VAL A 152 8.49 -11.09 5.25
N ASN A 153 9.20 -12.18 5.55
CA ASN A 153 9.76 -12.42 6.88
C ASN A 153 10.83 -11.39 7.24
N ASP A 154 11.67 -11.01 6.27
CA ASP A 154 12.68 -9.98 6.45
C ASP A 154 12.06 -8.59 6.66
N ALA A 155 10.89 -8.31 6.09
CA ALA A 155 10.11 -7.11 6.39
C ALA A 155 9.73 -7.03 7.88
N GLY A 156 9.26 -8.14 8.46
CA GLY A 156 8.95 -8.24 9.88
C GLY A 156 10.19 -8.06 10.77
N ARG A 157 11.30 -8.72 10.42
CA ARG A 157 12.59 -8.55 11.12
C ARG A 157 13.09 -7.13 11.05
N TRP A 158 12.93 -6.48 9.90
CA TRP A 158 13.32 -5.09 9.73
C TRP A 158 12.52 -4.18 10.66
N LEU A 159 11.21 -4.33 10.77
CA LEU A 159 10.38 -3.55 11.71
C LEU A 159 10.88 -3.66 13.16
N VAL A 160 11.22 -4.87 13.60
CA VAL A 160 11.79 -5.09 14.95
C VAL A 160 13.16 -4.42 15.06
N SER A 161 14.03 -4.58 14.06
CA SER A 161 15.38 -3.97 14.06
C SER A 161 15.37 -2.44 14.11
N GLN A 162 14.35 -1.81 13.53
CA GLN A 162 14.17 -0.36 13.57
C GLN A 162 13.57 0.13 14.89
N GLY A 163 13.21 -0.78 15.81
CA GLY A 163 12.50 -0.48 17.04
C GLY A 163 11.06 -0.03 16.82
N ILE A 164 10.48 -0.34 15.65
CA ILE A 164 9.10 0.01 15.30
C ILE A 164 8.14 -1.01 15.90
N ALA A 165 8.40 -2.29 15.63
CA ALA A 165 7.56 -3.39 16.09
C ALA A 165 8.00 -3.91 17.46
N ASP A 166 7.03 -4.10 18.35
CA ASP A 166 7.16 -5.01 19.49
C ASP A 166 7.27 -6.46 18.95
N PRO A 167 8.38 -7.19 19.22
CA PRO A 167 8.59 -8.54 18.69
C PRO A 167 7.53 -9.55 19.15
N ASP A 168 6.87 -9.32 20.29
CA ASP A 168 5.81 -10.19 20.80
C ASP A 168 4.44 -9.85 20.19
N GLN A 169 4.34 -8.77 19.41
CA GLN A 169 3.10 -8.27 18.81
C GLN A 169 3.26 -7.99 17.31
N LEU A 170 4.03 -8.83 16.63
CA LEU A 170 4.21 -8.81 15.18
C LEU A 170 3.35 -9.90 14.53
N ALA A 171 2.54 -9.52 13.53
CA ALA A 171 1.75 -10.44 12.73
C ALA A 171 2.01 -10.25 11.24
N ILE A 172 1.75 -11.30 10.45
CA ILE A 172 1.66 -11.22 9.00
C ILE A 172 0.20 -11.48 8.65
N VAL A 173 -0.40 -10.58 7.87
CA VAL A 173 -1.80 -10.69 7.47
C VAL A 173 -1.85 -10.69 5.96
N GLY A 174 -2.33 -11.78 5.36
CA GLY A 174 -2.43 -11.91 3.91
C GLY A 174 -3.86 -12.08 3.43
N TRP A 175 -4.17 -11.56 2.24
CA TRP A 175 -5.39 -11.89 1.50
C TRP A 175 -5.01 -12.65 0.21
N SER A 176 -5.72 -13.74 -0.10
CA SER A 176 -5.50 -14.58 -1.29
C SER A 176 -4.11 -15.27 -1.31
N TYR A 177 -3.23 -15.03 -2.30
CA TYR A 177 -1.87 -15.59 -2.27
C TYR A 177 -1.08 -15.17 -1.02
N GLY A 178 -1.39 -14.00 -0.45
CA GLY A 178 -0.87 -13.61 0.86
C GLY A 178 -1.28 -14.56 1.98
N GLY A 179 -2.49 -15.14 1.89
CA GLY A 179 -2.93 -16.21 2.81
C GLY A 179 -2.22 -17.55 2.56
N TYR A 180 -1.69 -17.79 1.35
CA TYR A 180 -0.77 -18.92 1.12
C TYR A 180 0.60 -18.62 1.74
N ALA A 181 1.15 -17.41 1.59
CA ALA A 181 2.40 -17.01 2.24
C ALA A 181 2.30 -17.10 3.78
N GLU A 182 1.18 -16.68 4.36
CA GLU A 182 0.86 -16.76 5.79
C GLU A 182 0.92 -18.19 6.35
N LEU A 183 0.43 -19.18 5.59
CA LEU A 183 0.39 -20.59 6.03
C LEU A 183 1.77 -21.24 6.20
N TRP A 184 2.84 -20.64 5.68
CA TRP A 184 4.20 -21.18 5.73
C TRP A 184 5.16 -20.35 6.57
N VAL A 185 4.68 -19.29 7.24
CA VAL A 185 5.52 -18.52 8.17
C VAL A 185 5.49 -19.19 9.54
N GLY A 186 6.66 -19.68 9.96
CA GLY A 186 6.95 -20.22 11.29
C GLY A 186 8.25 -19.66 11.83
#